data_AF-A0A1F6E7I2-F1
#
_entry.id   AF-A0A1F6E7I2-F1
#
_cell.length_a   1.000
_cell.length_b   1.000
_cell.length_c   1.000
_cell.angle_alpha   90.00
_cell.angle_beta   90.00
_cell.angle_gamma   90.00
#
_symmetry.space_group_name_H-M   'P 1'
#
loop_
_entity.id
_entity.type
_entity.pdbx_description
1 polymer ?
#
loop_
_entity_poly.entity_id
_entity_poly.type
_entity_poly.pdbx_seq_one_letter_code
_entity_poly.pdbx_strand_id
1 'polypeptide(L)'
;MEWAHEHPYLSALIAAGAFLVFGVLVVGYRAAQPQGGSLQVWGGGPNALLNPTSYEPGATVGIQTDIIGGGNAPVFSVLRPQQQIEAQNEAGGGFDISLFIAGLSQPSTDTATTPVSSQPDLSLAYSFIPSGLVATTTPGPKRGVLQESLYQYGNDVGSYISTYESASVNTGQVLTDQVHDRRNAQKAQAVRNIGTALQTAGKNLQGIEAVPSIVSSAHVALAESYIEAGISLSKVPDAQSDGDFIAAIQDYNTAAEQLGRNYVALANVFAGTGVRFSPQDPGSVFIFSGGSGL
;
A
#
# COMPACT_ATOMS: atom_id res chain seq x y z
N MET A 1 40.74 47.22 8.96
CA MET A 1 40.40 46.25 10.03
C MET A 1 40.34 46.87 11.43
N GLU A 2 40.80 48.11 11.64
CA GLU A 2 40.77 48.75 12.96
C GLU A 2 39.34 49.04 13.48
N TRP A 3 38.41 49.38 12.60
CA TRP A 3 37.02 49.63 12.98
C TRP A 3 36.34 48.44 13.67
N ALA A 4 36.66 47.21 13.25
CA ALA A 4 36.10 45.99 13.85
C ALA A 4 36.61 45.72 15.27
N HIS A 5 37.78 46.24 15.64
CA HIS A 5 38.32 46.15 17.00
C HIS A 5 37.68 47.16 17.95
N GLU A 6 37.27 48.32 17.46
CA GLU A 6 36.64 49.35 18.29
C GLU A 6 35.18 49.02 18.65
N HIS A 7 34.52 48.14 17.89
CA HIS A 7 33.07 47.88 18.02
C HIS A 7 32.76 46.37 18.12
N PRO A 8 33.25 45.67 19.17
CA PRO A 8 33.15 44.21 19.28
C PRO A 8 31.71 43.69 19.39
N TYR A 9 30.80 44.49 19.96
CA TYR A 9 29.39 44.11 20.06
C TYR A 9 28.66 44.21 18.72
N LEU A 10 29.00 45.22 17.91
CA LEU A 10 28.38 45.40 16.60
C LEU A 10 28.82 44.31 15.62
N SER A 11 30.09 43.90 15.67
CA SER A 11 30.61 42.79 14.87
C SER A 11 29.98 41.45 15.26
N ALA A 12 29.77 41.19 16.57
CA ALA A 12 29.07 40.01 17.05
C ALA A 12 27.60 39.97 16.57
N LEU A 13 26.92 41.12 16.56
CA LEU A 13 25.52 41.23 16.13
C LEU A 13 25.37 40.98 14.61
N ILE A 14 26.28 41.52 13.81
CA ILE A 14 26.34 41.27 12.36
C ILE A 14 26.62 39.78 12.08
N ALA A 15 27.56 39.17 12.80
CA ALA A 15 27.87 37.74 12.65
C ALA A 15 26.66 36.85 13.01
N ALA A 16 25.97 37.13 14.12
CA ALA A 16 24.77 36.41 14.52
C ALA A 16 23.64 36.55 13.48
N GLY A 17 23.44 37.75 12.93
CA GLY A 17 22.50 38.00 11.84
C GLY A 17 22.83 37.20 10.58
N ALA A 18 24.10 37.15 10.19
CA ALA A 18 24.55 36.36 9.05
C ALA A 18 24.30 34.85 9.24
N PHE A 19 24.52 34.32 10.44
CA PHE A 19 24.20 32.92 10.75
C PHE A 19 22.70 32.61 10.67
N LEU A 20 21.84 33.53 11.12
CA LEU A 20 20.39 33.36 11.03
C LEU A 20 19.91 33.31 9.58
N VAL A 21 20.38 34.24 8.74
CA VAL A 21 20.06 34.26 7.30
C VAL A 21 20.57 33.00 6.61
N PHE A 22 21.79 32.56 6.93
CA PHE A 22 22.36 31.33 6.38
C PHE A 22 21.57 30.09 6.83
N GLY A 23 21.13 30.04 8.09
CA GLY A 23 20.28 28.98 8.62
C GLY A 23 18.93 28.88 7.89
N VAL A 24 18.26 30.01 7.65
CA VAL A 24 17.00 30.06 6.89
C VAL A 24 17.22 29.60 5.45
N LEU A 25 18.31 30.00 4.80
CA LEU A 25 18.66 29.53 3.46
C LEU A 25 18.88 28.01 3.42
N VAL A 26 19.65 27.45 4.35
CA VAL A 26 19.90 26.00 4.41
C VAL A 26 18.63 25.20 4.66
N VAL A 27 17.73 25.69 5.53
CA VAL A 27 16.44 25.05 5.79
C VAL A 27 15.54 25.13 4.55
N GLY A 28 15.49 26.28 3.86
CA GLY A 28 14.74 26.42 2.61
C GLY A 28 15.24 25.49 1.50
N TYR A 29 16.56 25.38 1.33
CA TYR A 29 17.16 24.47 0.34
C TYR A 29 16.95 22.99 0.68
N ARG A 30 16.89 22.62 1.97
CA ARG A 30 16.55 21.25 2.39
C ARG A 30 15.07 20.94 2.31
N ALA A 31 14.19 21.90 2.57
CA ALA A 31 12.74 21.72 2.50
C ALA A 31 12.23 21.60 1.05
N ALA A 32 12.94 22.20 0.09
CA ALA A 32 12.58 22.19 -1.33
C ALA A 32 13.09 20.96 -2.11
N GLN A 33 13.86 20.07 -1.48
CA GLN A 33 14.04 18.74 -2.04
C GLN A 33 12.89 17.87 -1.52
N PRO A 34 11.88 17.51 -2.35
CA PRO A 34 11.07 16.36 -2.04
C PRO A 34 12.04 15.19 -1.99
N GLN A 35 12.49 14.85 -0.79
CA GLN A 35 12.96 13.50 -0.53
C GLN A 35 11.77 12.65 -0.93
N GLY A 36 11.87 11.98 -2.07
CA GLY A 36 11.07 10.81 -2.37
C GLY A 36 11.41 9.78 -1.30
N GLY A 37 10.94 10.03 -0.08
CA GLY A 37 10.81 9.04 0.96
C GLY A 37 9.74 8.12 0.44
N SER A 38 10.15 7.17 -0.39
CA SER A 38 9.41 5.92 -0.50
C SER A 38 9.24 5.47 0.94
N LEU A 39 8.00 5.53 1.44
CA LEU A 39 7.61 4.78 2.61
C LEU A 39 8.09 3.36 2.34
N GLN A 40 9.17 2.98 3.03
CA GLN A 40 9.64 1.62 3.08
C GLN A 40 8.60 0.89 3.93
N VAL A 41 7.47 0.59 3.30
CA VAL A 41 6.48 -0.35 3.82
C VAL A 41 7.24 -1.64 4.07
N TRP A 42 7.06 -2.18 5.27
CA TRP A 42 7.65 -3.43 5.72
C TRP A 42 7.43 -4.52 4.66
N GLY A 43 8.43 -4.79 3.80
CA GLY A 43 8.33 -5.83 2.77
C GLY A 43 9.11 -5.67 1.44
N GLY A 44 9.82 -4.58 1.17
CA GLY A 44 10.51 -4.41 -0.13
C GLY A 44 11.94 -3.90 -0.04
N GLY A 45 12.91 -4.71 -0.44
CA GLY A 45 14.32 -4.32 -0.57
C GLY A 45 14.60 -3.44 -1.80
N PRO A 46 15.76 -2.75 -1.85
CA PRO A 46 16.04 -1.66 -2.80
C PRO A 46 16.30 -2.07 -4.26
N ASN A 47 16.09 -3.32 -4.66
CA ASN A 47 16.35 -3.81 -6.02
C ASN A 47 15.05 -4.26 -6.71
N ALA A 48 14.13 -3.34 -6.96
CA ALA A 48 13.02 -3.58 -7.88
C ALA A 48 13.52 -3.41 -9.32
N LEU A 49 13.61 -4.54 -10.05
CA LEU A 49 14.08 -4.65 -11.44
C LEU A 49 13.14 -4.05 -12.49
N LEU A 50 12.02 -3.44 -12.07
CA LEU A 50 11.02 -2.84 -12.94
C LEU A 50 10.67 -1.45 -12.39
N ASN A 51 10.99 -0.42 -13.16
CA ASN A 51 10.64 0.97 -12.88
C ASN A 51 9.19 1.23 -13.36
N PRO A 52 8.20 1.41 -12.47
CA PRO A 52 6.80 1.60 -12.86
C PRO A 52 6.51 3.02 -13.40
N THR A 53 7.51 3.91 -13.53
CA THR A 53 7.30 5.28 -14.05
C THR A 53 7.31 5.38 -15.58
N SER A 54 7.40 4.28 -16.33
CA SER A 54 7.40 4.32 -17.80
C SER A 54 6.01 4.45 -18.44
N TYR A 55 4.96 4.67 -17.64
CA TYR A 55 3.64 5.01 -18.16
C TYR A 55 3.40 6.50 -17.96
N GLU A 56 3.39 7.28 -19.04
CA GLU A 56 2.91 8.67 -19.06
C GLU A 56 1.39 8.68 -19.33
N PRO A 57 0.52 8.82 -18.31
CA PRO A 57 -0.84 9.24 -18.55
C PRO A 57 -0.85 10.75 -18.85
N GLY A 58 -1.55 11.15 -19.91
CA GLY A 58 -1.58 12.52 -20.41
C GLY A 58 -1.95 13.57 -19.36
N ALA A 59 -1.19 14.67 -19.41
CA ALA A 59 -1.45 16.01 -18.85
C ALA A 59 -2.30 16.08 -17.56
N THR A 60 -1.65 15.92 -16.41
CA THR A 60 -2.20 16.33 -15.12
C THR A 60 -2.00 17.82 -14.88
N VAL A 61 -3.10 18.53 -14.63
CA VAL A 61 -3.13 19.91 -14.15
C VAL A 61 -2.51 19.95 -12.75
N GLY A 62 -1.39 20.65 -12.61
CA GLY A 62 -0.70 20.81 -11.33
C GLY A 62 -1.53 21.65 -10.36
N ILE A 63 -2.04 21.01 -9.30
CA ILE A 63 -2.55 21.72 -8.12
C ILE A 63 -1.40 21.82 -7.13
N GLN A 64 -0.94 23.04 -6.92
CA GLN A 64 0.13 23.41 -5.99
C GLN A 64 -0.44 23.39 -4.57
N THR A 65 -0.04 22.42 -3.75
CA THR A 65 -0.38 22.34 -2.32
C THR A 65 0.78 22.85 -1.47
N ASP A 66 0.71 24.11 -1.06
CA ASP A 66 1.43 24.62 0.11
C ASP A 66 0.67 24.16 1.36
N ILE A 67 1.26 23.31 2.20
CA ILE A 67 0.74 23.04 3.56
C ILE A 67 1.87 23.14 4.59
N ILE A 68 1.54 23.94 5.60
CA ILE A 68 2.25 24.39 6.79
C ILE A 68 2.54 23.23 7.75
N GLY A 69 3.71 23.25 8.38
CA GLY A 69 4.26 22.15 9.17
C GLY A 69 3.84 22.05 10.64
N GLY A 70 4.30 20.94 11.24
CA GLY A 70 4.81 20.87 12.60
C GLY A 70 3.79 20.70 13.73
N GLY A 71 3.41 19.45 14.03
CA GLY A 71 2.76 19.10 15.30
C GLY A 71 2.87 17.60 15.59
N ASN A 72 3.48 17.25 16.73
CA ASN A 72 3.63 15.88 17.24
C ASN A 72 2.27 15.13 17.26
N ALA A 73 2.15 14.06 16.48
CA ALA A 73 1.04 13.13 16.59
C ALA A 73 1.26 12.14 17.76
N PRO A 74 0.24 11.84 18.60
CA PRO A 74 0.36 10.85 19.65
C PRO A 74 0.36 9.42 19.09
N VAL A 75 1.16 8.55 19.73
CA VAL A 75 1.26 7.11 19.43
C VAL A 75 0.01 6.40 19.95
N PHE A 76 -0.79 5.82 19.06
CA PHE A 76 -1.91 4.96 19.44
C PHE A 76 -1.43 3.54 19.73
N SER A 77 -1.41 3.17 21.01
CA SER A 77 -1.13 1.79 21.47
C SER A 77 -2.37 0.92 21.30
N VAL A 78 -2.40 0.07 20.29
CA VAL A 78 -3.45 -0.95 20.11
C VAL A 78 -3.28 -2.03 21.19
N LEU A 79 -4.21 -2.09 22.15
CA LEU A 79 -4.31 -3.17 23.14
C LEU A 79 -4.70 -4.48 22.43
N ARG A 80 -3.80 -5.47 22.45
CA ARG A 80 -4.08 -6.84 22.01
C ARG A 80 -4.77 -7.62 23.15
N PRO A 81 -5.81 -8.43 22.87
CA PRO A 81 -6.37 -9.32 23.87
C PRO A 81 -5.38 -10.45 24.20
N GLN A 82 -5.13 -10.68 25.50
CA GLN A 82 -4.40 -11.87 25.97
C GLN A 82 -5.35 -13.06 25.98
N GLN A 83 -5.11 -14.05 25.12
CA GLN A 83 -5.71 -15.37 25.26
C GLN A 83 -4.76 -16.30 26.01
N GLN A 84 -5.31 -16.93 27.04
CA GLN A 84 -4.69 -17.92 27.90
C GLN A 84 -4.72 -19.27 27.16
N ILE A 85 -3.55 -19.81 26.83
CA ILE A 85 -3.42 -21.09 26.12
C ILE A 85 -3.38 -22.22 27.16
N GLU A 86 -4.39 -23.09 27.15
CA GLU A 86 -4.29 -24.43 27.72
C GLU A 86 -3.46 -25.32 26.79
N ALA A 87 -2.43 -25.95 27.35
CA ALA A 87 -1.50 -26.80 26.63
C ALA A 87 -2.16 -28.14 26.24
N GLN A 88 -2.28 -28.40 24.94
CA GLN A 88 -2.45 -29.76 24.42
C GLN A 88 -1.11 -30.29 23.92
N ASN A 89 -0.69 -31.41 24.53
CA ASN A 89 0.42 -32.24 24.09
C ASN A 89 0.05 -32.93 22.78
N GLU A 90 0.70 -32.58 21.67
CA GLU A 90 0.74 -33.43 20.47
C GLU A 90 2.18 -33.81 20.10
N ALA A 91 2.28 -35.06 19.65
CA ALA A 91 3.47 -35.86 19.56
C ALA A 91 4.34 -35.52 18.34
N GLY A 92 5.57 -35.08 18.62
CA GLY A 92 6.80 -35.68 18.08
C GLY A 92 6.87 -36.03 16.59
N GLY A 93 6.70 -35.06 15.69
CA GLY A 93 7.14 -35.14 14.29
C GLY A 93 8.22 -34.09 13.99
N GLY A 94 9.39 -34.22 14.63
CA GLY A 94 10.48 -33.25 14.48
C GLY A 94 11.05 -33.24 13.05
N PHE A 95 11.10 -32.06 12.44
CA PHE A 95 11.77 -31.84 11.16
C PHE A 95 13.26 -32.14 11.30
N ASP A 96 13.73 -33.18 10.61
CA ASP A 96 15.13 -33.62 10.66
C ASP A 96 15.99 -32.77 9.70
N ILE A 97 16.50 -31.66 10.24
CA ILE A 97 17.44 -30.75 9.57
C ILE A 97 18.67 -31.50 9.05
N SER A 98 19.09 -32.57 9.73
CA SER A 98 20.24 -33.38 9.36
C SER A 98 19.98 -34.14 8.06
N LEU A 99 18.77 -34.68 7.87
CA LEU A 99 18.35 -35.37 6.64
C LEU A 99 18.24 -34.40 5.45
N PHE A 100 17.80 -33.17 5.72
CA PHE A 100 17.75 -32.11 4.70
C PHE A 100 19.15 -31.63 4.26
N ILE A 101 20.07 -31.42 5.21
CA ILE A 101 21.46 -31.02 4.90
C ILE A 101 22.21 -32.17 4.19
N ALA A 102 21.93 -33.42 4.55
CA ALA A 102 22.48 -34.58 3.83
C ALA A 102 21.98 -34.65 2.38
N GLY A 103 20.72 -34.26 2.11
CA GLY A 103 20.19 -34.17 0.75
C GLY A 103 20.81 -33.06 -0.11
N LEU A 104 21.24 -31.95 0.51
CA LEU A 104 21.88 -30.83 -0.21
C LEU A 104 23.36 -31.06 -0.53
N SER A 105 24.01 -32.01 0.14
CA SER A 105 25.45 -32.28 -0.02
C SER A 105 25.76 -33.48 -0.91
N GLN A 106 24.74 -34.20 -1.39
CA GLN A 106 24.97 -35.29 -2.34
C GLN A 106 25.19 -34.72 -3.75
N PRO A 107 26.39 -34.89 -4.34
CA PRO A 107 26.58 -34.58 -5.75
C PRO A 107 25.73 -35.56 -6.56
N SER A 108 24.86 -35.05 -7.43
CA SER A 108 24.15 -35.86 -8.42
C SER A 108 25.17 -36.56 -9.31
N THR A 109 25.48 -37.82 -9.01
CA THR A 109 26.27 -38.69 -9.88
C THR A 109 25.42 -39.11 -11.06
N ASP A 110 25.27 -38.21 -12.03
CA ASP A 110 24.86 -38.60 -13.37
C ASP A 110 26.00 -39.42 -13.98
N THR A 111 25.74 -40.72 -14.10
CA THR A 111 26.67 -41.67 -14.73
C THR A 111 26.62 -41.45 -16.24
N ALA A 112 27.34 -40.44 -16.72
CA ALA A 112 27.57 -40.24 -18.15
C ALA A 112 28.60 -41.27 -18.63
N THR A 113 28.10 -42.35 -19.24
CA THR A 113 28.93 -43.35 -19.92
C THR A 113 29.07 -42.92 -21.37
N THR A 114 30.20 -42.35 -21.77
CA THR A 114 30.54 -42.19 -23.21
C THR A 114 32.06 -42.01 -23.39
N PRO A 115 32.66 -42.62 -24.42
CA PRO A 115 34.12 -42.72 -24.56
C PRO A 115 34.74 -41.46 -25.17
N VAL A 116 35.97 -41.21 -24.71
CA VAL A 116 36.86 -40.09 -25.04
C VAL A 116 37.09 -39.98 -26.55
N SER A 117 36.71 -38.84 -27.13
CA SER A 117 37.20 -38.38 -28.44
C SER A 117 37.90 -37.03 -28.27
N SER A 118 39.08 -36.93 -28.86
CA SER A 118 40.09 -35.90 -28.64
C SER A 118 39.75 -34.59 -29.36
N GLN A 119 38.73 -33.87 -28.89
CA GLN A 119 38.53 -32.45 -29.24
C GLN A 119 38.69 -31.58 -27.98
N PRO A 120 39.29 -30.38 -28.11
CA PRO A 120 39.41 -29.44 -26.99
C PRO A 120 38.01 -29.05 -26.53
N ASP A 121 37.65 -29.57 -25.36
CA ASP A 121 36.32 -29.52 -24.80
C ASP A 121 36.03 -28.14 -24.22
N LEU A 122 35.43 -27.27 -25.03
CA LEU A 122 34.96 -25.94 -24.62
C LEU A 122 33.83 -26.02 -23.57
N SER A 123 33.28 -27.20 -23.28
CA SER A 123 32.27 -27.37 -22.22
C SER A 123 32.87 -27.23 -20.81
N LEU A 124 34.16 -27.52 -20.64
CA LEU A 124 34.87 -27.30 -19.37
C LEU A 124 35.00 -25.83 -19.00
N ALA A 125 35.02 -24.91 -19.98
CA ALA A 125 35.07 -23.47 -19.72
C ALA A 125 33.77 -22.93 -19.09
N TYR A 126 32.66 -23.66 -19.24
CA TYR A 126 31.36 -23.30 -18.66
C TYR A 126 31.01 -24.09 -17.39
N SER A 127 31.89 -24.99 -16.93
CA SER A 127 31.70 -25.76 -15.69
C SER A 127 31.77 -24.93 -14.40
N PHE A 128 32.26 -23.68 -14.50
CA PHE A 128 32.31 -22.73 -13.38
C PHE A 128 31.07 -21.85 -13.24
N ILE A 129 30.11 -21.92 -14.16
CA ILE A 129 28.81 -21.31 -13.91
C ILE A 129 28.11 -22.22 -12.90
N PRO A 130 27.86 -21.78 -11.67
CA PRO A 130 27.14 -22.59 -10.70
C PRO A 130 25.76 -22.87 -11.31
N SER A 131 25.53 -24.11 -11.74
CA SER A 131 24.21 -24.60 -12.15
C SER A 131 23.18 -24.53 -11.01
N GLY A 132 23.57 -24.07 -9.83
CA GLY A 132 22.77 -23.93 -8.62
C GLY A 132 21.86 -22.69 -8.55
N LEU A 133 21.76 -21.88 -9.61
CA LEU A 133 20.69 -20.88 -9.73
C LEU A 133 19.70 -21.26 -10.83
N VAL A 134 19.34 -22.54 -10.95
CA VAL A 134 18.06 -22.87 -11.60
C VAL A 134 17.00 -22.26 -10.69
N ALA A 135 16.34 -21.20 -11.15
CA ALA A 135 15.26 -20.58 -10.42
C ALA A 135 14.25 -21.69 -10.05
N THR A 136 14.23 -22.08 -8.77
CA THR A 136 13.26 -23.02 -8.23
C THR A 136 11.93 -22.29 -8.09
N THR A 137 11.44 -21.74 -9.20
CA THR A 137 10.04 -21.33 -9.32
C THR A 137 9.26 -22.62 -9.31
N THR A 138 9.02 -23.13 -8.11
CA THR A 138 8.08 -24.22 -7.86
C THR A 138 6.82 -23.86 -8.64
N PRO A 139 6.42 -24.65 -9.65
CA PRO A 139 5.25 -24.33 -10.45
C PRO A 139 4.09 -24.06 -9.50
N GLY A 140 3.56 -22.83 -9.56
CA GLY A 140 2.44 -22.46 -8.71
C GLY A 140 1.27 -23.44 -8.94
N PRO A 141 0.44 -23.69 -7.93
CA PRO A 141 -0.74 -24.53 -8.10
C PRO A 141 -1.54 -24.04 -9.32
N LYS A 142 -1.80 -24.95 -10.26
CA LYS A 142 -2.50 -24.62 -11.50
C LYS A 142 -3.92 -24.19 -11.16
N ARG A 143 -4.24 -22.92 -11.37
CA ARG A 143 -5.59 -22.37 -11.14
C ARG A 143 -6.57 -23.00 -12.13
N GLY A 144 -7.76 -23.34 -11.64
CA GLY A 144 -8.89 -23.70 -12.50
C GLY A 144 -9.39 -22.49 -13.29
N VAL A 145 -10.18 -22.72 -14.35
CA VAL A 145 -10.73 -21.64 -15.20
C VAL A 145 -11.52 -20.61 -14.38
N LEU A 146 -12.34 -21.06 -13.43
CA LEU A 146 -13.09 -20.19 -12.52
C LEU A 146 -12.18 -19.39 -11.57
N GLN A 147 -11.12 -20.01 -11.05
CA GLN A 147 -10.19 -19.33 -10.14
C GLN A 147 -9.38 -18.26 -10.89
N GLU A 148 -8.99 -18.54 -12.13
CA GLU A 148 -8.28 -17.59 -12.97
C GLU A 148 -9.17 -16.39 -13.33
N SER A 149 -10.45 -16.61 -13.67
CA SER A 149 -11.36 -15.50 -13.94
C SER A 149 -11.64 -14.64 -12.70
N LEU A 150 -11.79 -15.26 -11.53
CA LEU A 150 -11.94 -14.53 -10.26
C LEU A 150 -10.65 -13.80 -9.85
N TYR A 151 -9.48 -14.39 -10.12
CA TYR A 151 -8.21 -13.74 -9.87
C TYR A 151 -8.02 -12.49 -10.73
N GLN A 152 -8.31 -12.56 -12.03
CA GLN A 152 -8.28 -11.41 -12.94
C GLN A 152 -9.26 -10.32 -12.49
N TYR A 153 -10.52 -10.70 -12.24
CA TYR A 153 -11.54 -9.79 -11.71
C TYR A 153 -11.11 -9.12 -10.38
N GLY A 154 -10.55 -9.89 -9.44
CA GLY A 154 -10.09 -9.35 -8.16
C GLY A 154 -8.93 -8.36 -8.31
N ASN A 155 -8.04 -8.58 -9.28
CA ASN A 155 -7.00 -7.62 -9.62
C ASN A 155 -7.56 -6.35 -10.25
N ASP A 156 -8.55 -6.46 -11.14
CA ASP A 156 -9.21 -5.29 -11.74
C ASP A 156 -9.86 -4.42 -10.67
N VAL A 157 -10.69 -5.02 -9.80
CA VAL A 157 -11.33 -4.32 -8.67
C VAL A 157 -10.28 -3.74 -7.72
N GLY A 158 -9.28 -4.54 -7.35
CA GLY A 158 -8.20 -4.11 -6.45
C GLY A 158 -7.39 -2.93 -7.01
N SER A 159 -7.22 -2.85 -8.33
CA SER A 159 -6.53 -1.72 -8.98
C SER A 159 -7.29 -0.41 -8.82
N TYR A 160 -8.62 -0.42 -8.94
CA TYR A 160 -9.44 0.78 -8.73
C TYR A 160 -9.45 1.23 -7.27
N ILE A 161 -9.55 0.28 -6.33
CA ILE A 161 -9.54 0.56 -4.90
C ILE A 161 -8.17 1.14 -4.50
N SER A 162 -7.08 0.47 -4.87
CA SER A 162 -5.72 0.94 -4.55
C SER A 162 -5.39 2.30 -5.18
N THR A 163 -5.90 2.59 -6.38
CA THR A 163 -5.78 3.92 -7.01
C THR A 163 -6.46 5.00 -6.17
N TYR A 164 -7.69 4.72 -5.69
CA TYR A 164 -8.41 5.64 -4.81
C TYR A 164 -7.69 5.85 -3.47
N GLU A 165 -7.24 4.76 -2.82
CA GLU A 165 -6.53 4.83 -1.54
C GLU A 165 -5.21 5.61 -1.65
N SER A 166 -4.46 5.37 -2.71
CA SER A 166 -3.21 6.09 -3.00
C SER A 166 -3.42 7.59 -3.24
N ALA A 167 -4.56 7.97 -3.81
CA ALA A 167 -4.94 9.37 -3.97
C ALA A 167 -5.45 10.02 -2.68
N SER A 168 -5.81 9.21 -1.67
CA SER A 168 -6.59 9.63 -0.50
C SER A 168 -5.82 9.53 0.83
N VAL A 169 -4.48 9.53 0.80
CA VAL A 169 -3.60 9.32 1.98
C VAL A 169 -3.88 10.31 3.12
N ASN A 170 -4.22 11.55 2.81
CA ASN A 170 -4.44 12.61 3.81
C ASN A 170 -5.91 12.76 4.24
N THR A 171 -6.79 11.81 3.91
CA THR A 171 -8.23 11.91 4.20
C THR A 171 -8.52 12.17 5.68
N GLY A 172 -7.86 11.46 6.60
CA GLY A 172 -8.08 11.65 8.03
C GLY A 172 -7.75 13.06 8.51
N GLN A 173 -6.69 13.68 7.98
CA GLN A 173 -6.33 15.05 8.29
C GLN A 173 -7.35 16.05 7.71
N VAL A 174 -7.74 15.89 6.43
CA VAL A 174 -8.72 16.76 5.78
C VAL A 174 -10.06 16.76 6.54
N LEU A 175 -10.54 15.58 6.96
CA LEU A 175 -11.76 15.46 7.75
C LEU A 175 -11.61 16.15 9.11
N THR A 176 -10.49 15.92 9.80
CA THR A 176 -10.19 16.56 11.09
C THR A 176 -10.14 18.08 10.96
N ASP A 177 -9.47 18.60 9.93
CA ASP A 177 -9.33 20.02 9.68
C ASP A 177 -10.67 20.69 9.42
N GLN A 178 -11.57 20.01 8.68
CA GLN A 178 -12.93 20.48 8.43
C GLN A 178 -13.78 20.50 9.70
N VAL A 179 -13.63 19.52 10.59
CA VAL A 179 -14.34 19.53 11.88
C VAL A 179 -13.90 20.71 12.76
N HIS A 180 -12.61 21.03 12.77
CA HIS A 180 -12.08 22.15 13.57
C HIS A 180 -12.52 23.53 13.03
N ASP A 181 -12.72 23.66 11.72
CA ASP A 181 -13.10 24.91 11.08
C ASP A 181 -14.18 24.70 10.02
N ARG A 182 -15.39 24.36 10.48
CA ARG A 182 -16.53 24.01 9.63
C ARG A 182 -16.97 25.12 8.67
N ARG A 183 -16.66 26.38 8.98
CA ARG A 183 -17.05 27.55 8.17
C ARG A 183 -16.06 27.83 7.03
N ASN A 184 -14.94 27.13 6.98
CA ASN A 184 -13.94 27.32 5.95
C ASN A 184 -14.33 26.62 4.64
N ALA A 185 -14.59 27.42 3.61
CA ALA A 185 -15.02 26.91 2.31
C ALA A 185 -13.97 26.02 1.62
N GLN A 186 -12.67 26.25 1.84
CA GLN A 186 -11.60 25.44 1.23
C GLN A 186 -11.55 24.05 1.86
N LYS A 187 -11.65 23.97 3.20
CA LYS A 187 -11.70 22.70 3.93
C LYS A 187 -12.97 21.92 3.61
N ALA A 188 -14.11 22.61 3.51
CA ALA A 188 -15.37 22.03 3.07
C ALA A 188 -15.24 21.41 1.67
N GLN A 189 -14.63 22.15 0.73
CA GLN A 189 -14.40 21.67 -0.62
C GLN A 189 -13.45 20.48 -0.65
N ALA A 190 -12.42 20.44 0.20
CA ALA A 190 -11.52 19.30 0.31
C ALA A 190 -12.27 18.02 0.73
N VAL A 191 -13.21 18.10 1.67
CA VAL A 191 -14.09 16.97 2.02
C VAL A 191 -14.99 16.55 0.86
N ARG A 192 -15.58 17.51 0.13
CA ARG A 192 -16.39 17.20 -1.07
C ARG A 192 -15.57 16.50 -2.15
N ASN A 193 -14.31 16.90 -2.34
CA ASN A 193 -13.40 16.25 -3.29
C ASN A 193 -13.14 14.78 -2.91
N ILE A 194 -12.98 14.48 -1.62
CA ILE A 194 -12.87 13.08 -1.14
C ILE A 194 -14.16 12.30 -1.44
N GLY A 195 -15.33 12.91 -1.16
CA GLY A 195 -16.63 12.31 -1.50
C GLY A 195 -16.78 12.03 -3.00
N THR A 196 -16.32 12.95 -3.87
CA THR A 196 -16.33 12.77 -5.34
C THR A 196 -15.35 11.69 -5.79
N ALA A 197 -14.19 11.59 -5.15
CA ALA A 197 -13.22 10.54 -5.42
C ALA A 197 -13.79 9.14 -5.09
N LEU A 198 -14.49 8.99 -3.95
CA LEU A 198 -15.23 7.76 -3.61
C LEU A 198 -16.30 7.42 -4.65
N GLN A 199 -17.11 8.40 -5.07
CA GLN A 199 -18.13 8.20 -6.10
C GLN A 199 -17.51 7.78 -7.43
N THR A 200 -16.37 8.37 -7.80
CA THR A 200 -15.62 8.00 -9.01
C THR A 200 -15.10 6.58 -8.92
N ALA A 201 -14.55 6.17 -7.78
CA ALA A 201 -14.13 4.78 -7.56
C ALA A 201 -15.31 3.82 -7.74
N GLY A 202 -16.47 4.11 -7.13
CA GLY A 202 -17.67 3.29 -7.29
C GLY A 202 -18.17 3.21 -8.74
N LYS A 203 -18.16 4.33 -9.49
CA LYS A 203 -18.51 4.33 -10.92
C LYS A 203 -17.53 3.55 -11.78
N ASN A 204 -16.23 3.65 -11.49
CA ASN A 204 -15.20 2.87 -12.18
C ASN A 204 -15.40 1.37 -11.92
N LEU A 205 -15.77 0.98 -10.69
CA LEU A 205 -16.15 -0.39 -10.38
C LEU A 205 -17.37 -0.84 -11.21
N GLN A 206 -18.43 -0.03 -11.30
CA GLN A 206 -19.59 -0.35 -12.15
C GLN A 206 -19.23 -0.52 -13.64
N GLY A 207 -18.14 0.11 -14.10
CA GLY A 207 -17.65 0.02 -15.47
C GLY A 207 -16.91 -1.28 -15.81
N ILE A 208 -16.71 -2.19 -14.86
CA ILE A 208 -16.07 -3.48 -15.11
C ILE A 208 -17.04 -4.37 -15.91
N GLU A 209 -16.69 -4.68 -17.16
CA GLU A 209 -17.54 -5.47 -18.05
C GLU A 209 -17.50 -6.98 -17.73
N ALA A 210 -16.32 -7.49 -17.37
CA ALA A 210 -16.06 -8.91 -17.20
C ALA A 210 -16.25 -9.38 -15.75
N VAL A 211 -17.48 -9.27 -15.22
CA VAL A 211 -17.80 -9.69 -13.83
C VAL A 211 -18.26 -11.16 -13.82
N PRO A 212 -17.55 -12.07 -13.14
CA PRO A 212 -18.00 -13.46 -13.01
C PRO A 212 -19.36 -13.55 -12.30
N SER A 213 -20.24 -14.43 -12.79
CA SER A 213 -21.63 -14.53 -12.29
C SER A 213 -21.71 -14.79 -10.78
N ILE A 214 -20.76 -15.56 -10.22
CA ILE A 214 -20.69 -15.87 -8.80
C ILE A 214 -20.45 -14.65 -7.89
N VAL A 215 -19.82 -13.58 -8.40
CA VAL A 215 -19.55 -12.33 -7.65
C VAL A 215 -20.44 -11.17 -8.08
N SER A 216 -21.25 -11.31 -9.13
CA SER A 216 -22.00 -10.20 -9.73
C SER A 216 -22.85 -9.41 -8.74
N SER A 217 -23.59 -10.08 -7.84
CA SER A 217 -24.39 -9.39 -6.83
C SER A 217 -23.53 -8.64 -5.80
N ALA A 218 -22.44 -9.26 -5.32
CA ALA A 218 -21.51 -8.63 -4.37
C ALA A 218 -20.75 -7.45 -5.02
N HIS A 219 -20.41 -7.57 -6.30
CA HIS A 219 -19.79 -6.53 -7.11
C HIS A 219 -20.66 -5.27 -7.18
N VAL A 220 -21.93 -5.43 -7.60
CA VAL A 220 -22.87 -4.32 -7.70
C VAL A 220 -23.05 -3.65 -6.34
N ALA A 221 -23.27 -4.44 -5.28
CA ALA A 221 -23.42 -3.92 -3.93
C ALA A 221 -22.19 -3.15 -3.45
N LEU A 222 -20.98 -3.64 -3.75
CA LEU A 222 -19.74 -2.93 -3.42
C LEU A 222 -19.65 -1.60 -4.17
N ALA A 223 -19.86 -1.61 -5.48
CA ALA A 223 -19.76 -0.42 -6.31
C ALA A 223 -20.78 0.66 -5.89
N GLU A 224 -22.03 0.27 -5.63
CA GLU A 224 -23.07 1.17 -5.12
C GLU A 224 -22.72 1.74 -3.74
N SER A 225 -22.18 0.92 -2.84
CA SER A 225 -21.79 1.40 -1.51
C SER A 225 -20.65 2.43 -1.52
N TYR A 226 -19.73 2.36 -2.49
CA TYR A 226 -18.72 3.42 -2.71
C TYR A 226 -19.37 4.74 -3.13
N ILE A 227 -20.35 4.67 -4.03
CA ILE A 227 -21.10 5.84 -4.49
C ILE A 227 -21.89 6.44 -3.33
N GLU A 228 -22.62 5.63 -2.57
CA GLU A 228 -23.44 6.08 -1.44
C GLU A 228 -22.58 6.69 -0.33
N ALA A 229 -21.47 6.04 0.05
CA ALA A 229 -20.54 6.59 1.03
C ALA A 229 -19.96 7.94 0.58
N GLY A 230 -19.59 8.06 -0.71
CA GLY A 230 -19.10 9.31 -1.27
C GLY A 230 -20.16 10.42 -1.34
N ILE A 231 -21.42 10.08 -1.61
CA ILE A 231 -22.56 11.03 -1.57
C ILE A 231 -22.77 11.51 -0.13
N SER A 232 -22.90 10.59 0.82
CA SER A 232 -23.12 10.93 2.23
C SER A 232 -21.98 11.76 2.82
N LEU A 233 -20.72 11.43 2.49
CA LEU A 233 -19.56 12.22 2.92
C LEU A 233 -19.59 13.66 2.38
N SER A 234 -20.00 13.83 1.12
CA SER A 234 -20.05 15.16 0.50
C SER A 234 -21.08 16.10 1.12
N LYS A 235 -22.08 15.58 1.85
CA LYS A 235 -23.10 16.37 2.57
C LYS A 235 -22.63 16.88 3.92
N VAL A 236 -21.64 16.23 4.55
CA VAL A 236 -21.10 16.64 5.87
C VAL A 236 -20.72 18.13 5.94
N PRO A 237 -19.99 18.72 4.97
CA PRO A 237 -19.66 20.15 5.01
C PRO A 237 -20.85 21.10 4.75
N ASP A 238 -22.00 20.61 4.29
CA ASP A 238 -23.17 21.44 3.99
C ASP A 238 -24.06 21.67 5.23
N ALA A 239 -23.80 20.94 6.32
CA ALA A 239 -24.52 21.09 7.58
C ALA A 239 -24.32 22.48 8.20
N GLN A 240 -25.41 23.20 8.42
CA GLN A 240 -25.38 24.57 8.97
C GLN A 240 -25.46 24.60 10.49
N SER A 241 -26.05 23.57 11.10
CA SER A 241 -26.19 23.43 12.54
C SER A 241 -25.44 22.21 13.07
N ASP A 242 -25.22 22.16 14.38
CA ASP A 242 -24.62 20.99 15.04
C ASP A 242 -25.49 19.74 14.89
N GLY A 243 -26.82 19.90 14.90
CA GLY A 243 -27.76 18.81 14.68
C GLY A 243 -27.64 18.22 13.28
N ASP A 244 -27.62 19.08 12.25
CA ASP A 244 -27.46 18.63 10.87
C ASP A 244 -26.09 17.97 10.64
N PHE A 245 -25.06 18.47 11.31
CA PHE A 245 -23.71 17.94 11.20
C PHE A 245 -23.60 16.54 11.80
N ILE A 246 -24.17 16.34 13.00
CA ILE A 246 -24.23 15.02 13.63
C ILE A 246 -25.03 14.05 12.76
N ALA A 247 -26.17 14.48 12.23
CA ALA A 247 -26.98 13.65 11.33
C ALA A 247 -26.22 13.25 10.07
N ALA A 248 -25.54 14.19 9.40
CA ALA A 248 -24.74 13.90 8.22
C ALA A 248 -23.57 12.93 8.50
N ILE A 249 -22.93 13.04 9.67
CA ILE A 249 -21.92 12.06 10.10
C ILE A 249 -22.53 10.67 10.32
N GLN A 250 -23.70 10.59 10.93
CA GLN A 250 -24.39 9.31 11.14
C GLN A 250 -24.78 8.65 9.81
N ASP A 251 -25.27 9.43 8.85
CA ASP A 251 -25.57 8.97 7.50
C ASP A 251 -24.31 8.45 6.80
N TYR A 252 -23.20 9.20 6.89
CA TYR A 252 -21.91 8.75 6.35
C TYR A 252 -21.41 7.47 7.01
N ASN A 253 -21.46 7.37 8.34
CA ASN A 253 -21.03 6.17 9.07
C ASN A 253 -21.86 4.95 8.67
N THR A 254 -23.18 5.11 8.53
CA THR A 254 -24.07 4.03 8.08
C THR A 254 -23.69 3.55 6.68
N ALA A 255 -23.43 4.47 5.75
CA ALA A 255 -22.98 4.14 4.40
C ALA A 255 -21.58 3.49 4.40
N ALA A 256 -20.64 3.98 5.22
CA ALA A 256 -19.29 3.43 5.35
C ALA A 256 -19.29 2.02 5.95
N GLU A 257 -20.14 1.75 6.95
CA GLU A 257 -20.35 0.40 7.47
C GLU A 257 -20.91 -0.54 6.40
N GLN A 258 -21.87 -0.06 5.60
CA GLN A 258 -22.42 -0.86 4.51
C GLN A 258 -21.36 -1.19 3.45
N LEU A 259 -20.51 -0.21 3.11
CA LEU A 259 -19.34 -0.42 2.27
C LEU A 259 -18.40 -1.49 2.85
N GLY A 260 -18.08 -1.40 4.14
CA GLY A 260 -17.26 -2.41 4.83
C GLY A 260 -17.88 -3.82 4.78
N ARG A 261 -19.20 -3.94 5.01
CA ARG A 261 -19.94 -5.21 4.90
C ARG A 261 -19.88 -5.79 3.49
N ASN A 262 -20.13 -4.97 2.47
CA ASN A 262 -20.10 -5.40 1.06
C ASN A 262 -18.68 -5.77 0.61
N TYR A 263 -17.67 -5.06 1.10
CA TYR A 263 -16.27 -5.36 0.85
C TYR A 263 -15.87 -6.73 1.41
N VAL A 264 -16.19 -6.99 2.68
CA VAL A 264 -15.92 -8.28 3.34
C VAL A 264 -16.70 -9.40 2.65
N ALA A 265 -17.94 -9.15 2.22
CA ALA A 265 -18.71 -10.14 1.47
C ALA A 265 -17.99 -10.56 0.18
N LEU A 266 -17.44 -9.60 -0.59
CA LEU A 266 -16.67 -9.91 -1.79
C LEU A 266 -15.38 -10.68 -1.47
N ALA A 267 -14.64 -10.25 -0.45
CA ALA A 267 -13.44 -10.93 0.01
C ALA A 267 -13.70 -12.40 0.43
N ASN A 268 -14.83 -12.65 1.10
CA ASN A 268 -15.25 -14.00 1.48
C ASN A 268 -15.53 -14.90 0.27
N VAL A 269 -16.02 -14.36 -0.86
CA VAL A 269 -16.17 -15.13 -2.10
C VAL A 269 -14.80 -15.57 -2.64
N PHE A 270 -13.79 -14.68 -2.64
CA PHE A 270 -12.44 -15.05 -3.05
C PHE A 270 -11.84 -16.12 -2.13
N ALA A 271 -11.97 -15.94 -0.81
CA ALA A 271 -11.49 -16.92 0.16
C ALA A 271 -12.19 -18.29 0.00
N GLY A 272 -13.52 -18.30 -0.14
CA GLY A 272 -14.32 -19.51 -0.30
C GLY A 272 -14.06 -20.27 -1.61
N THR A 273 -13.58 -19.57 -2.65
CA THR A 273 -13.22 -20.18 -3.96
C THR A 273 -11.74 -20.57 -4.05
N GLY A 274 -10.97 -20.32 -2.99
CA GLY A 274 -9.54 -20.63 -2.92
C GLY A 274 -8.67 -19.72 -3.78
N VAL A 275 -9.18 -18.55 -4.20
CA VAL A 275 -8.40 -17.55 -4.93
C VAL A 275 -7.44 -16.89 -3.96
N ARG A 276 -6.16 -16.82 -4.34
CA ARG A 276 -5.10 -16.17 -3.56
C ARG A 276 -4.38 -15.16 -4.43
N PHE A 277 -4.15 -14.00 -3.85
CA PHE A 277 -3.37 -12.91 -4.42
C PHE A 277 -1.97 -12.89 -3.79
N SER A 278 -0.98 -12.52 -4.58
CA SER A 278 0.37 -12.26 -4.10
C SER A 278 0.42 -10.87 -3.46
N PRO A 279 1.38 -10.56 -2.57
CA PRO A 279 1.50 -9.23 -1.98
C PRO A 279 1.71 -8.09 -2.99
N GLN A 280 2.18 -8.39 -4.20
CA GLN A 280 2.35 -7.39 -5.26
C GLN A 280 1.10 -7.24 -6.15
N ASP A 281 0.12 -8.13 -6.02
CA ASP A 281 -1.08 -8.10 -6.85
C ASP A 281 -2.02 -7.00 -6.34
N PRO A 282 -2.69 -6.23 -7.22
CA PRO A 282 -3.70 -5.26 -6.78
C PRO A 282 -4.85 -5.90 -5.99
N GLY A 283 -5.20 -7.15 -6.30
CA GLY A 283 -6.22 -7.90 -5.56
C GLY A 283 -5.80 -8.30 -4.13
N SER A 284 -4.55 -8.05 -3.73
CA SER A 284 -4.07 -8.30 -2.36
C SER A 284 -4.86 -7.56 -1.29
N VAL A 285 -5.57 -6.48 -1.64
CA VAL A 285 -6.48 -5.76 -0.75
C VAL A 285 -7.53 -6.70 -0.13
N PHE A 286 -7.95 -7.76 -0.84
CA PHE A 286 -8.95 -8.73 -0.36
C PHE A 286 -8.39 -9.82 0.55
N ILE A 287 -7.07 -9.83 0.80
CA ILE A 287 -6.45 -10.79 1.70
C ILE A 287 -6.45 -10.21 3.10
N PHE A 288 -7.31 -10.76 3.95
CA PHE A 288 -7.12 -10.61 5.38
C PHE A 288 -6.02 -11.56 5.81
N SER A 289 -4.91 -11.02 6.31
CA SER A 289 -3.89 -11.79 7.01
C SER A 289 -4.45 -12.28 8.35
N GLY A 290 -5.44 -13.19 8.29
CA GLY A 290 -5.87 -13.98 9.42
C GLY A 290 -4.68 -14.84 9.80
N GLY A 291 -4.15 -14.60 11.00
CA GLY A 291 -2.98 -15.30 11.53
C GLY A 291 -3.11 -16.80 11.28
N SER A 292 -2.08 -17.37 10.67
CA SER A 292 -1.83 -18.81 10.55
C SER A 292 -1.91 -19.44 11.94
N GLY A 293 -3.10 -19.94 12.28
CA GLY A 293 -3.46 -20.53 13.56
C GLY A 293 -4.71 -21.38 13.39
N LEU A 294 -4.63 -22.35 12.47
CA LEU A 294 -5.44 -23.56 12.46
C LEU A 294 -4.47 -24.73 12.29
#